data_AF-A0A6J7ICV2-F1
#
_entry.id   AF-A0A6J7ICV2-F1
#
_cell.length_a   1.000
_cell.length_b   1.000
_cell.length_c   1.000
_cell.angle_alpha   90.00
_cell.angle_beta   90.00
_cell.angle_gamma   90.00
#
_symmetry.space_group_name_H-M   'P 1'
#
loop_
_entity.id
_entity.type
_entity.pdbx_description
1 polymer ?
#
loop_
_entity_poly.entity_id
_entity_poly.type
_entity_poly.pdbx_seq_one_letter_code
_entity_poly.pdbx_strand_id
1 'polypeptide(L)'
;MANNNLDFGDFGAAVKDAFNRYADFSGRSTRPQYWYYILAMAISSAIVSIIAGDSGQNVLSLVTLLPTLAVAIRRMHDVGKSGWFLWVPIYNIVLLASPSKSDA
;
A
#
# COMPACT_ATOMS: atom_id res chain seq x y z
N MET A 1 -10.56 -17.44 1.41
CA MET A 1 -11.24 -17.01 2.65
C MET A 1 -10.17 -16.50 3.59
N ALA A 2 -9.88 -15.20 3.58
CA ALA A 2 -8.91 -14.61 4.50
C ALA A 2 -9.59 -14.43 5.87
N ASN A 3 -8.90 -14.78 6.95
CA ASN A 3 -9.45 -14.72 8.30
C ASN A 3 -9.88 -13.27 8.63
N ASN A 4 -10.96 -13.12 9.38
CA ASN A 4 -11.55 -11.84 9.74
C ASN A 4 -11.07 -11.32 11.11
N ASN A 5 -9.92 -11.78 11.62
CA ASN A 5 -9.32 -11.27 12.85
C ASN A 5 -8.08 -10.47 12.51
N LEU A 6 -8.31 -9.20 12.18
CA LEU A 6 -7.26 -8.21 11.99
C LEU A 6 -6.60 -7.93 13.36
N ASP A 7 -5.43 -8.51 13.59
CA ASP A 7 -4.65 -8.29 14.81
C ASP A 7 -3.46 -7.36 14.52
N PHE A 8 -2.89 -6.72 15.54
CA PHE A 8 -1.74 -5.83 15.39
C PHE A 8 -0.53 -6.53 14.73
N GLY A 9 -0.46 -7.86 14.76
CA GLY A 9 0.54 -8.66 14.03
C GLY A 9 0.45 -8.53 12.50
N ASP A 10 -0.74 -8.24 11.95
CA ASP A 10 -0.95 -8.09 10.49
C ASP A 10 -0.30 -6.81 9.93
N PHE A 11 -0.02 -5.83 10.78
CA PHE A 11 0.73 -4.64 10.40
C PHE A 11 2.15 -5.00 9.94
N GLY A 12 2.87 -5.78 10.75
CA GLY A 12 4.22 -6.24 10.41
C GLY A 12 4.21 -7.15 9.19
N ALA A 13 3.19 -8.00 9.07
CA ALA A 13 3.00 -8.86 7.90
C ALA A 13 2.75 -8.04 6.62
N ALA A 14 1.96 -6.97 6.68
CA ALA A 14 1.69 -6.10 5.53
C ALA A 14 2.95 -5.35 5.06
N VAL A 15 3.76 -4.82 5.99
CA VAL A 15 5.04 -4.18 5.64
C VAL A 15 5.99 -5.21 5.02
N LYS A 16 6.13 -6.38 5.65
CA LYS A 16 7.00 -7.46 5.13
C LYS A 16 6.55 -7.95 3.76
N ASP A 17 5.24 -8.09 3.52
CA ASP A 17 4.69 -8.48 2.22
C ASP A 17 4.94 -7.40 1.15
N ALA A 18 4.77 -6.12 1.49
CA ALA A 18 5.06 -5.01 0.57
C ALA A 18 6.54 -5.01 0.15
N PHE A 19 7.45 -5.23 1.09
CA PHE A 19 8.89 -5.31 0.81
C PHE A 19 9.34 -6.62 0.15
N ASN A 20 8.68 -7.75 0.42
CA ASN A 20 9.03 -9.02 -0.23
C ASN A 20 8.48 -9.12 -1.64
N ARG A 21 7.29 -8.58 -1.88
CA ARG A 21 6.63 -8.61 -3.18
C ARG A 21 6.83 -7.32 -3.96
N TYR A 22 7.71 -6.40 -3.56
CA TYR A 22 7.84 -5.07 -4.18
C TYR A 22 7.96 -5.07 -5.73
N ALA A 23 8.50 -6.14 -6.33
CA ALA A 23 8.63 -6.29 -7.79
C ALA A 23 7.52 -7.14 -8.46
N ASP A 24 6.56 -7.64 -7.68
CA ASP A 24 5.45 -8.45 -8.17
C ASP A 24 4.20 -7.58 -8.37
N PHE A 25 3.91 -7.20 -9.61
CA PHE A 25 2.73 -6.40 -9.95
C PHE A 25 1.46 -7.26 -10.16
N SER A 26 1.57 -8.58 -9.95
CA SER A 26 0.51 -9.55 -10.15
C SER A 26 0.02 -10.10 -8.81
N GLY A 27 -1.16 -9.66 -8.37
CA GLY A 27 -1.75 -10.17 -7.15
C GLY A 27 -2.83 -9.28 -6.59
N ARG A 28 -3.56 -9.81 -5.60
CA ARG A 28 -4.61 -9.09 -4.88
C ARG A 28 -4.08 -8.62 -3.52
N SER A 29 -4.28 -7.35 -3.19
CA SER A 29 -4.02 -6.81 -1.85
C SER A 29 -5.35 -6.59 -1.16
N THR A 30 -5.56 -7.29 -0.05
CA THR A 30 -6.81 -7.16 0.70
C THR A 30 -6.95 -5.73 1.27
N ARG A 31 -8.18 -5.24 1.43
CA ARG A 31 -8.42 -3.86 1.89
C ARG A 31 -7.69 -3.52 3.20
N PRO A 32 -7.67 -4.41 4.22
CA PRO A 32 -6.97 -4.12 5.47
C PRO A 32 -5.44 -4.07 5.32
N GLN A 33 -4.85 -4.95 4.51
CA GLN A 33 -3.41 -4.94 4.23
C GLN A 33 -2.96 -3.62 3.61
N TYR A 34 -3.77 -3.07 2.71
CA TYR A 34 -3.51 -1.74 2.13
C TYR A 34 -3.51 -0.64 3.21
N TRP A 35 -4.53 -0.61 4.08
CA TRP A 35 -4.61 0.40 5.13
C TRP A 35 -3.50 0.26 6.18
N TYR A 36 -3.09 -0.96 6.51
CA TYR A 36 -1.92 -1.18 7.37
C TYR A 36 -0.64 -0.69 6.72
N TYR A 37 -0.45 -0.87 5.41
CA TYR A 37 0.69 -0.32 4.70
C TYR A 37 0.70 1.22 4.71
N ILE A 38 -0.46 1.87 4.50
CA ILE A 38 -0.57 3.33 4.56
C ILE A 38 -0.30 3.85 5.98
N LEU A 39 -0.86 3.20 6.99
CA LEU A 39 -0.60 3.54 8.39
C LEU A 39 0.89 3.36 8.73
N ALA A 40 1.50 2.27 8.26
CA ALA A 40 2.92 2.02 8.44
C ALA A 40 3.76 3.13 7.83
N MET A 41 3.43 3.52 6.60
CA MET A 41 4.15 4.57 5.90
C MET A 41 3.99 5.94 6.55
N ALA A 42 2.80 6.25 7.09
CA ALA A 42 2.56 7.47 7.86
C ALA A 42 3.38 7.50 9.16
N ILE A 43 3.41 6.39 9.90
CA ILE A 43 4.20 6.26 11.14
C ILE A 43 5.70 6.33 10.83
N SER A 44 6.17 5.59 9.82
CA SER A 44 7.57 5.62 9.38
C SER A 44 7.99 7.02 8.94
N SER A 45 7.13 7.73 8.20
CA SER A 45 7.41 9.11 7.79
C SER A 45 7.52 10.05 9.01
N ALA A 46 6.63 9.93 10.00
CA ALA A 46 6.71 10.74 11.22
C ALA A 46 8.01 10.46 12.01
N ILE A 47 8.39 9.19 12.18
CA ILE A 47 9.62 8.78 12.87
C ILE A 47 10.86 9.30 12.14
N VAL A 48 10.93 9.10 10.83
CA VAL A 48 12.07 9.54 10.00
C VAL A 48 12.19 11.06 10.00
N SER A 49 11.06 11.79 9.97
CA SER A 49 11.05 13.25 10.09
C SER A 49 11.68 13.75 11.38
N ILE A 50 11.43 13.07 12.51
CA ILE A 50 11.93 13.47 13.82
C ILE A 50 13.43 13.16 13.95
N ILE A 51 13.88 12.01 13.43
CA ILE A 51 15.25 11.51 13.64
C ILE A 51 16.23 12.07 12.60
N ALA A 52 15.84 12.08 11.34
CA ALA A 52 16.73 12.31 10.20
C ALA A 52 16.32 13.51 9.34
N GLY A 53 15.23 14.19 9.67
CA GLY A 53 14.74 15.38 8.96
C GLY A 53 14.51 15.14 7.47
N ASP A 54 14.69 16.17 6.66
CA ASP A 54 14.44 16.14 5.22
C ASP A 54 15.32 15.13 4.47
N SER A 55 16.58 14.97 4.90
CA SER A 55 17.50 13.98 4.33
C SER A 55 17.00 12.55 4.52
N GLY A 56 16.43 12.24 5.68
CA GLY A 56 15.80 10.95 5.95
C GLY A 56 14.57 10.70 5.09
N GLN A 57 13.74 11.73 4.90
CA GLN A 57 12.53 11.64 4.08
C GLN A 57 12.86 11.36 2.61
N ASN A 58 13.93 11.96 2.09
CA ASN A 58 14.40 11.69 0.73
C ASN A 58 14.76 10.21 0.55
N VAL A 59 15.52 9.64 1.48
CA VAL A 59 15.90 8.21 1.44
C VAL A 59 14.69 7.30 1.59
N LEU A 60 13.80 7.62 2.54
CA LEU A 60 12.56 6.87 2.73
C LEU A 60 11.73 6.87 1.44
N SER A 61 11.57 8.02 0.80
CA SER A 61 10.79 8.15 -0.44
C SER A 61 11.35 7.27 -1.57
N LEU A 62 12.68 7.17 -1.70
CA LEU A 62 13.32 6.37 -2.74
C LEU A 62 13.14 4.87 -2.49
N VAL A 63 13.28 4.44 -1.23
CA VAL A 63 13.12 3.03 -0.85
C VAL A 63 11.65 2.59 -0.91
N THR A 64 10.72 3.45 -0.50
CA THR A 64 9.29 3.12 -0.50
C THR A 64 8.59 3.39 -1.83
N LEU A 65 9.24 4.06 -2.79
CA LEU A 65 8.66 4.37 -4.10
C LEU A 65 8.15 3.11 -4.81
N LEU A 66 9.00 2.10 -4.94
CA LEU A 66 8.67 0.83 -5.60
C LEU A 66 7.56 0.06 -4.89
N PRO A 67 7.64 -0.24 -3.58
CA PRO A 67 6.57 -0.95 -2.90
C PRO A 67 5.25 -0.15 -2.86
N THR A 68 5.30 1.18 -2.75
CA THR A 68 4.08 2.02 -2.80
C THR A 68 3.40 1.91 -4.16
N LEU A 69 4.19 1.98 -5.23
CA LEU A 69 3.71 1.83 -6.59
C LEU A 69 3.13 0.42 -6.83
N ALA A 70 3.84 -0.62 -6.38
CA ALA A 70 3.41 -2.01 -6.52
C ALA A 70 2.09 -2.29 -5.79
N VAL A 71 1.96 -1.85 -4.54
CA VAL A 71 0.72 -2.01 -3.75
C VAL A 71 -0.44 -1.26 -4.39
N ALA A 72 -0.21 -0.03 -4.88
CA ALA A 72 -1.25 0.77 -5.51
C ALA A 72 -1.72 0.17 -6.85
N ILE A 73 -0.79 -0.35 -7.68
CA ILE A 73 -1.13 -1.03 -8.94
C ILE A 73 -1.94 -2.30 -8.67
N ARG A 74 -1.54 -3.14 -7.71
CA ARG A 74 -2.31 -4.34 -7.32
C ARG A 74 -3.73 -3.99 -6.90
N ARG A 75 -3.90 -2.94 -6.08
CA ARG A 75 -5.24 -2.52 -5.67
C ARG A 75 -6.08 -1.99 -6.81
N MET A 76 -5.50 -1.33 -7.81
CA MET A 76 -6.23 -0.92 -9.02
C MET A 76 -6.68 -2.12 -9.84
N HIS A 77 -5.81 -3.12 -10.01
CA HIS A 77 -6.16 -4.37 -10.67
C HIS A 77 -7.29 -5.11 -9.93
N ASP A 78 -7.34 -5.04 -8.59
CA ASP A 78 -8.43 -5.60 -7.78
C ASP A 78 -9.79 -4.92 -7.99
N VAL A 79 -9.81 -3.66 -8.41
CA VAL A 79 -11.06 -2.94 -8.72
C VAL A 79 -11.42 -3.06 -10.22
N GLY A 80 -10.64 -3.82 -10.99
CA GLY A 80 -10.82 -3.99 -12.43
C GLY A 80 -10.51 -2.72 -13.22
N LYS A 81 -9.60 -1.88 -12.72
CA LYS A 81 -9.13 -0.66 -13.38
C LYS A 81 -7.65 -0.81 -13.76
N SER A 82 -7.25 -0.17 -14.86
CA SER A 82 -5.86 -0.14 -15.29
C SER A 82 -5.00 0.65 -14.31
N GLY A 83 -3.76 0.18 -14.06
CA GLY A 83 -2.77 0.87 -13.20
C GLY A 83 -2.46 2.33 -13.60
N TRP A 84 -2.88 2.75 -14.79
CA TRP A 84 -2.79 4.14 -15.25
C TRP A 84 -3.63 5.15 -14.45
N PHE A 85 -4.65 4.70 -13.72
CA PHE A 85 -5.44 5.58 -12.86
C PHE A 85 -4.68 6.08 -11.62
N LEU A 86 -3.45 5.60 -11.38
CA LEU A 86 -2.58 6.06 -10.29
C LEU A 86 -2.34 7.58 -10.35
N TRP A 87 -2.25 8.13 -11.56
CA TRP A 87 -1.96 9.53 -11.81
C TRP A 87 -3.06 10.50 -11.37
N VAL A 88 -4.24 9.98 -10.99
CA VAL A 88 -5.36 10.80 -10.51
C VAL A 88 -5.47 10.70 -8.98
N PRO A 89 -4.89 11.64 -8.21
CA PRO A 89 -4.69 11.49 -6.76
C PRO A 89 -6.00 11.30 -5.97
N ILE A 90 -7.05 12.07 -6.27
CA ILE A 90 -8.34 11.96 -5.58
C ILE A 90 -9.06 10.65 -5.93
N TYR A 91 -9.03 10.28 -7.21
CA TYR A 91 -9.69 9.07 -7.71
C TYR A 91 -9.00 7.79 -7.23
N ASN A 92 -7.69 7.84 -6.98
CA ASN A 92 -6.92 6.74 -6.42
C ASN A 92 -7.44 6.42 -5.01
N ILE A 93 -7.58 7.41 -4.12
CA ILE A 93 -8.11 7.21 -2.75
C ILE A 93 -9.53 6.62 -2.77
N VAL A 94 -10.38 7.08 -3.70
CA VAL A 94 -11.75 6.55 -3.85
C VAL A 94 -11.75 5.10 -4.33
N LEU A 95 -10.95 4.76 -5.34
CA LEU A 95 -10.79 3.37 -5.79
C LEU A 95 -10.22 2.47 -4.69
N LEU A 96 -9.30 3.00 -3.89
CA LEU A 96 -8.70 2.29 -2.76
C LEU A 96 -9.70 1.98 -1.64
N ALA A 97 -10.71 2.83 -1.45
CA ALA A 97 -11.84 2.59 -0.54
C ALA A 97 -12.92 1.69 -1.16
N SER A 98 -13.02 1.66 -2.49
CA SER A 98 -14.08 0.93 -3.20
C SER A 98 -13.94 -0.60 -3.09
N PRO A 99 -15.08 -1.31 -3.09
CA PRO A 99 -15.09 -2.77 -3.11
C PRO A 99 -14.49 -3.32 -4.39
N SER A 100 -13.71 -4.41 -4.27
CA SER A 100 -13.31 -5.20 -5.43
C SER A 100 -14.57 -5.65 -6.16
N LYS A 101 -14.59 -5.59 -7.50
CA LYS A 101 -15.69 -6.18 -8.27
C LYS A 101 -15.77 -7.66 -7.88
N SER A 102 -16.92 -8.08 -7.35
CA SER A 102 -17.23 -9.51 -7.29
C SER A 102 -17.50 -9.94 -8.72
N ASP A 103 -16.71 -10.87 -9.21
CA ASP A 103 -16.98 -11.57 -10.47
C ASP A 103 -18.34 -12.27 -10.28
N ALA A 104 -19.41 -11.61 -10.77
CA ALA A 104 -20.75 -12.18 -10.89
C ALA A 104 -20.82 -13.01 -12.17
#